data_AF-A0A6J6Z7S0-F1
#
_entry.id   AF-A0A6J6Z7S0-F1
#
_cell.length_a   1.000
_cell.length_b   1.000
_cell.length_c   1.000
_cell.angle_alpha   90.00
_cell.angle_beta   90.00
_cell.angle_gamma   90.00
#
_symmetry.space_group_name_H-M   'P 1'
#
loop_
_entity.id
_entity.type
_entity.pdbx_description
1 polymer ?
#
loop_
_entity_poly.entity_id
_entity_poly.type
_entity_poly.pdbx_seq_one_letter_code
_entity_poly.pdbx_strand_id
1 'polypeptide(L)'
;MGLPSVNPIDCGWLPRGTPIDPLGRNTIPCRACGGPQEAEWFRIILGRYGGFGAPVYVVPFLKRQSTSGKVGARASFAQCTKCLSLWPGDEEARALLAKNGFDPVGMVFPAALQAMLNREAAKRDENASRSLPGVSKVRKLPPE
;
A
#
# COMPACT_ATOMS: atom_id res chain seq x y z
N MET A 1 24.44 -2.35 -3.82
CA MET A 1 23.05 -2.71 -3.45
C MET A 1 22.35 -3.18 -4.71
N GLY A 2 21.65 -4.31 -4.68
CA GLY A 2 20.87 -4.79 -5.83
C GLY A 2 19.72 -3.84 -6.15
N LEU A 3 19.28 -3.83 -7.41
CA LEU A 3 18.10 -3.08 -7.82
C LEU A 3 16.87 -3.57 -7.03
N PRO A 4 15.92 -2.67 -6.69
CA PRO A 4 14.62 -3.08 -6.19
C PRO A 4 14.00 -4.07 -7.19
N SER A 5 13.44 -5.15 -6.67
CA SER A 5 12.72 -6.15 -7.46
C SER A 5 11.42 -5.58 -8.04
N VAL A 6 10.82 -4.58 -7.37
CA VAL A 6 9.58 -3.95 -7.78
C VAL A 6 9.61 -2.46 -7.45
N ASN A 7 9.70 -1.61 -8.46
CA ASN A 7 9.70 -0.15 -8.27
C ASN A 7 8.28 0.41 -8.44
N PRO A 8 7.79 1.27 -7.53
CA PRO A 8 6.45 1.84 -7.64
C PRO A 8 6.28 2.77 -8.86
N ILE A 9 7.36 3.34 -9.40
CA ILE A 9 7.33 4.07 -10.67
C ILE A 9 7.00 3.13 -11.84
N ASP A 10 7.63 1.96 -11.88
CA ASP A 10 7.43 0.97 -12.95
C ASP A 10 6.04 0.32 -12.88
N CYS A 11 5.46 0.26 -11.68
CA CYS A 11 4.08 -0.18 -11.44
C CYS A 11 3.03 0.90 -11.73
N GLY A 12 3.44 2.13 -12.08
CA GLY A 12 2.53 3.23 -12.40
C GLY A 12 1.89 3.91 -11.18
N TRP A 13 2.37 3.63 -9.96
CA TRP A 13 1.91 4.34 -8.76
C TRP A 13 2.39 5.78 -8.70
N LEU A 14 3.57 6.04 -9.28
CA LEU A 14 4.24 7.33 -9.21
C LEU A 14 4.65 7.78 -10.62
N PRO A 15 4.55 9.08 -10.92
CA PRO A 15 5.02 9.60 -12.19
C PRO A 15 6.54 9.41 -12.32
N ARG A 16 7.01 9.26 -13.56
CA ARG A 16 8.45 9.20 -13.85
C ARG A 16 9.15 10.46 -13.32
N GLY A 17 10.33 10.26 -12.73
CA GLY A 17 11.11 11.33 -12.12
C GLY A 17 10.78 11.62 -10.66
N THR A 18 9.76 10.97 -10.09
CA THR A 18 9.47 11.04 -8.65
C THR A 18 10.73 10.67 -7.84
N PRO A 19 11.11 11.47 -6.83
CA PRO A 19 12.22 11.15 -5.96
C PRO A 19 11.88 9.94 -5.08
N ILE A 20 12.62 8.86 -5.26
CA ILE A 20 12.50 7.61 -4.54
C ILE A 20 13.88 7.03 -4.23
N ASP A 21 14.07 6.61 -2.99
CA ASP A 21 15.25 5.84 -2.57
C ASP A 21 14.81 4.49 -1.98
N PRO A 22 15.38 3.37 -2.43
CA PRO A 22 15.14 2.07 -1.79
C PRO A 22 15.78 2.05 -0.40
N LEU A 23 15.01 1.63 0.59
CA LEU A 23 15.45 1.47 1.98
C LEU A 23 15.81 0.02 2.32
N GLY A 24 15.24 -0.95 1.59
CA GLY A 24 15.50 -2.38 1.80
C GLY A 24 14.27 -3.25 1.56
N ARG A 25 14.35 -4.52 1.96
CA ARG A 25 13.23 -5.47 1.91
C ARG A 25 12.88 -5.96 3.31
N ASN A 26 11.61 -5.99 3.64
CA ASN A 26 11.09 -6.52 4.90
C ASN A 26 9.70 -7.14 4.68
N THR A 27 9.27 -7.98 5.61
CA THR A 27 7.92 -8.57 5.59
C THR A 27 6.90 -7.60 6.18
N ILE A 28 5.76 -7.43 5.50
CA ILE A 28 4.63 -6.62 5.98
C ILE A 28 3.33 -7.44 6.01
N PRO A 29 2.39 -7.12 6.90
CA PRO A 29 1.03 -7.64 6.83
C PRO A 29 0.28 -6.98 5.65
N CYS A 30 0.22 -7.66 4.51
CA CYS A 30 -0.45 -7.14 3.32
C CYS A 30 -1.94 -7.46 3.35
N ARG A 31 -2.79 -6.43 3.43
CA ARG A 31 -4.26 -6.59 3.45
C ARG A 31 -4.80 -7.16 2.15
N ALA A 32 -4.28 -6.70 1.01
CA ALA A 32 -4.67 -7.20 -0.30
C ALA A 32 -4.34 -8.69 -0.50
N CYS A 33 -3.21 -9.17 0.02
CA CYS A 33 -2.85 -10.59 -0.02
C CYS A 33 -3.49 -11.42 1.10
N GLY A 34 -3.93 -10.78 2.19
CA GLY A 34 -4.53 -11.45 3.35
C GLY A 34 -3.52 -12.12 4.28
N GLY A 35 -2.25 -11.70 4.29
CA GLY A 35 -1.21 -12.32 5.11
C GLY A 35 0.15 -11.63 5.07
N PRO A 36 1.16 -12.16 5.77
CA PRO A 36 2.53 -11.66 5.71
C PRO A 36 3.08 -11.85 4.30
N GLN A 37 3.66 -10.80 3.72
CA GLN A 37 4.27 -10.80 2.39
C GLN A 37 5.57 -10.03 2.43
N GLU A 38 6.50 -10.41 1.56
CA GLU A 38 7.67 -9.58 1.30
C GLU A 38 7.25 -8.25 0.67
N ALA A 39 7.91 -7.18 1.11
CA ALA A 39 7.73 -5.86 0.58
C ALA A 39 9.06 -5.12 0.47
N GLU A 40 9.14 -4.27 -0.55
CA GLU A 40 10.24 -3.34 -0.73
C GLU A 40 9.88 -2.00 -0.11
N TRP A 41 10.78 -1.48 0.72
CA TRP A 41 10.61 -0.22 1.41
C TRP A 41 11.29 0.88 0.63
N PHE A 42 10.61 2.01 0.55
CA PHE A 42 11.02 3.18 -0.21
C PHE A 42 10.84 4.43 0.62
N ARG A 43 11.80 5.33 0.55
CA ARG A 43 11.64 6.73 0.95
C ARG A 43 11.22 7.52 -0.27
N ILE A 44 10.06 8.18 -0.19
CA ILE A 44 9.45 8.87 -1.31
C ILE A 44 9.20 10.33 -0.92
N ILE A 45 9.41 11.26 -1.84
CA ILE A 45 8.94 12.63 -1.72
C ILE A 45 7.69 12.79 -2.60
N LEU A 46 6.52 12.94 -1.98
CA LEU A 46 5.25 13.14 -2.68
C LEU A 46 4.93 14.63 -2.83
N GLY A 47 4.48 15.04 -4.02
CA GLY A 47 4.09 16.42 -4.33
C GLY A 47 5.20 17.27 -4.95
N ARG A 48 5.14 18.60 -4.76
CA ARG A 48 6.19 19.51 -5.24
C ARG A 48 7.45 19.37 -4.38
N TYR A 49 8.58 19.12 -5.03
CA TYR A 49 9.89 19.06 -4.41
C TYR A 49 10.87 20.01 -5.11
N GLY A 50 11.78 20.61 -4.34
CA GLY A 50 12.83 21.50 -4.83
C GLY A 50 14.21 20.98 -4.47
N GLY A 51 15.16 20.95 -5.40
CA GLY A 51 16.54 20.53 -5.13
C GLY A 51 17.45 21.73 -4.90
N PHE A 52 18.37 21.64 -3.92
CA PHE A 52 19.42 22.65 -3.78
C PHE A 52 20.49 22.41 -4.86
N GLY A 53 20.66 23.34 -5.80
CA GLY A 53 21.74 23.31 -6.81
C GLY A 53 21.37 22.84 -8.23
N ALA A 54 20.09 22.58 -8.53
CA ALA A 54 19.65 22.25 -9.90
C ALA A 54 18.66 23.30 -10.43
N PRO A 55 18.96 24.00 -11.54
CA PRO A 55 18.03 24.93 -12.17
C PRO A 55 16.73 24.21 -12.55
N VAL A 56 15.59 24.89 -12.42
CA VAL A 56 14.22 24.38 -12.68
C VAL A 56 14.10 23.69 -14.06
N TYR A 57 14.91 24.10 -15.03
CA TYR A 57 14.94 23.59 -16.40
C TYR A 57 15.65 22.23 -16.59
N VAL A 58 16.39 21.74 -15.59
CA VAL A 58 17.14 20.46 -15.67
C VAL A 58 16.40 19.33 -14.96
N VAL A 59 15.32 19.63 -14.22
CA VAL A 59 14.49 18.66 -13.49
C VAL A 59 13.99 17.49 -14.35
N PRO A 60 13.53 17.67 -15.60
CA PRO A 60 13.15 16.53 -16.46
C PRO A 60 14.35 15.71 -16.96
N PHE A 61 15.57 16.24 -16.91
CA PHE A 61 16.80 15.58 -17.37
C PHE A 61 17.70 15.06 -16.23
N LEU A 62 17.34 15.35 -14.97
CA LEU A 62 18.03 14.86 -13.79
C LEU A 62 17.73 13.37 -13.60
N LYS A 63 18.59 12.54 -14.20
CA LYS A 63 18.66 11.08 -14.05
C LYS A 63 18.71 10.59 -12.58
N ARG A 64 18.92 11.48 -11.61
CA ARG A 64 18.97 11.14 -10.19
C ARG A 64 17.56 11.20 -9.58
N GLN A 65 16.88 10.05 -9.61
CA GLN A 65 15.63 9.81 -8.88
C GLN A 65 15.83 9.75 -7.36
N SER A 66 17.03 9.95 -6.81
CA SER A 66 17.24 9.93 -5.37
C SER A 66 16.50 11.07 -4.64
N THR A 67 16.12 10.84 -3.38
CA THR A 67 15.59 11.85 -2.45
C THR A 67 16.70 12.70 -1.82
N SER A 68 17.96 12.28 -1.94
CA SER A 68 19.12 13.02 -1.42
C SER A 68 19.24 14.41 -2.06
N GLY A 69 19.43 15.45 -1.24
CA GLY A 69 19.55 16.84 -1.68
C GLY A 69 18.25 17.52 -2.13
N LYS A 70 17.10 16.82 -2.06
CA LYS A 70 15.78 17.37 -2.39
C LYS A 70 15.01 17.75 -1.12
N VAL A 71 14.40 18.92 -1.14
CA VAL A 71 13.50 19.48 -0.14
C VAL A 71 12.07 19.12 -0.52
N GLY A 72 11.30 18.64 0.45
CA GLY A 72 9.92 18.22 0.31
C GLY A 72 9.52 17.28 1.45
N ALA A 73 8.22 17.00 1.56
CA ALA A 73 7.72 16.06 2.55
C ALA A 73 8.13 14.64 2.17
N ARG A 74 9.01 14.05 2.99
CA ARG A 74 9.48 12.67 2.84
C ARG A 74 8.56 11.77 3.64
N ALA A 75 8.29 10.58 3.12
CA ALA A 75 7.67 9.53 3.90
C ALA A 75 8.08 8.15 3.41
N SER A 76 7.84 7.16 4.25
CA SER A 76 8.24 5.79 4.00
C SER A 76 7.05 4.98 3.51
N PHE A 77 7.22 4.28 2.40
CA PHE A 77 6.20 3.41 1.81
C PHE A 77 6.75 2.00 1.63
N ALA A 78 5.88 1.02 1.78
CA ALA A 78 6.19 -0.38 1.57
C ALA A 78 5.36 -0.92 0.40
N GLN A 79 6.02 -1.42 -0.65
CA GLN A 79 5.35 -2.04 -1.78
C GLN A 79 5.41 -3.56 -1.67
N CYS A 80 4.26 -4.22 -1.68
CA CYS A 80 4.20 -5.68 -1.67
C CYS A 80 4.73 -6.25 -3.00
N THR A 81 5.68 -7.17 -2.94
CA THR A 81 6.28 -7.77 -4.16
C THR A 81 5.33 -8.68 -4.92
N LYS A 82 4.30 -9.22 -4.23
CA LYS A 82 3.33 -10.16 -4.82
C LYS A 82 2.15 -9.47 -5.53
N CYS A 83 1.51 -8.52 -4.85
CA CYS A 83 0.30 -7.85 -5.37
C CYS A 83 0.55 -6.41 -5.84
N LEU A 84 1.80 -5.93 -5.74
CA LEU A 84 2.24 -4.59 -6.14
C LEU A 84 1.55 -3.43 -5.42
N SER A 85 0.70 -3.70 -4.43
CA SER A 85 -0.01 -2.68 -3.64
C SER A 85 0.97 -1.91 -2.75
N LEU A 86 0.71 -0.61 -2.57
CA LEU A 86 1.57 0.31 -1.84
C LEU A 86 0.94 0.67 -0.49
N TRP A 87 1.70 0.50 0.58
CA TRP A 87 1.24 0.70 1.95
C TRP A 87 2.05 1.80 2.64
N PRO A 88 1.41 2.67 3.45
CA PRO A 88 2.12 3.66 4.24
C PRO A 88 2.90 2.97 5.37
N GLY A 89 4.19 3.29 5.49
CA GLY A 89 5.09 2.75 6.51
C GLY A 89 5.12 3.55 7.81
N ASP A 90 4.80 4.85 7.73
CA ASP A 90 4.81 5.81 8.85
C ASP A 90 3.55 6.70 8.84
N GLU A 91 3.33 7.45 9.92
CA GLU A 91 2.21 8.40 10.01
C GLU A 91 2.32 9.52 8.98
N GLU A 92 3.55 9.91 8.63
CA GLU A 92 3.83 10.89 7.59
C GLU A 92 3.33 10.42 6.22
N ALA A 93 3.52 9.14 5.87
CA ALA A 93 2.98 8.55 4.64
C ALA A 93 1.45 8.59 4.63
N ARG A 94 0.79 8.28 5.76
CA ARG A 94 -0.67 8.34 5.86
C ARG A 94 -1.18 9.76 5.67
N ALA A 95 -0.56 10.72 6.35
CA ALA A 95 -0.89 12.14 6.23
C ALA A 95 -0.65 12.65 4.80
N LEU A 96 0.41 12.19 4.13
CA LEU A 96 0.68 12.57 2.75
C LEU A 96 -0.31 11.96 1.76
N LEU A 97 -0.72 10.70 1.94
CA LEU A 97 -1.77 10.11 1.11
C LEU A 97 -3.07 10.90 1.26
N ALA A 98 -3.49 11.18 2.50
CA ALA A 98 -4.70 11.97 2.77
C ALA A 98 -4.63 13.38 2.13
N LYS A 99 -3.49 14.07 2.25
CA LYS A 99 -3.28 15.41 1.65
C LYS A 99 -3.34 15.42 0.13
N ASN A 100 -2.99 14.31 -0.51
CA ASN A 100 -3.01 14.17 -1.97
C ASN A 100 -4.27 13.48 -2.50
N GLY A 101 -5.30 13.28 -1.66
CA GLY A 101 -6.58 12.69 -2.07
C GLY A 101 -6.58 11.18 -2.25
N PHE A 102 -5.56 10.48 -1.74
CA PHE A 102 -5.49 9.02 -1.73
C PHE A 102 -5.97 8.45 -0.39
N ASP A 103 -6.31 7.16 -0.39
CA ASP A 103 -6.70 6.46 0.84
C ASP A 103 -5.50 6.40 1.82
N PRO A 104 -5.62 7.00 3.03
CA PRO A 104 -4.55 6.98 4.04
C PRO A 104 -4.22 5.59 4.57
N VAL A 105 -5.06 4.59 4.31
CA VAL A 105 -4.87 3.20 4.74
C VAL A 105 -3.95 2.44 3.78
N GLY A 106 -3.84 2.90 2.53
CA GLY A 106 -2.97 2.33 1.51
C GLY A 106 -3.64 2.25 0.14
N MET A 107 -2.83 1.99 -0.88
CA MET A 107 -3.26 1.96 -2.26
C MET A 107 -3.19 0.53 -2.79
N VAL A 108 -4.37 -0.04 -3.06
CA VAL A 108 -4.51 -1.42 -3.54
C VAL A 108 -4.38 -1.44 -5.05
N PHE A 109 -3.50 -2.31 -5.56
CA PHE A 109 -3.32 -2.44 -6.99
C PHE A 109 -4.60 -2.98 -7.65
N PRO A 110 -5.04 -2.45 -8.81
CA PRO A 110 -6.33 -2.80 -9.40
C PRO A 110 -6.55 -4.31 -9.59
N ALA A 111 -5.51 -5.03 -10.04
CA ALA A 111 -5.58 -6.48 -10.24
C ALA A 111 -5.80 -7.27 -8.93
N ALA A 112 -5.44 -6.70 -7.78
CA ALA A 112 -5.59 -7.31 -6.46
C ALA A 112 -6.88 -6.89 -5.75
N LEU A 113 -7.55 -5.83 -6.22
CA LEU A 113 -8.70 -5.23 -5.55
C LEU A 113 -9.88 -6.21 -5.44
N GLN A 114 -10.26 -6.84 -6.56
CA GLN A 114 -11.40 -7.78 -6.55
C GLN A 114 -11.16 -8.97 -5.64
N ALA A 115 -9.95 -9.53 -5.66
CA ALA A 115 -9.58 -10.65 -4.79
C ALA A 115 -9.61 -10.26 -3.30
N MET A 116 -9.23 -9.03 -2.97
CA MET A 116 -9.34 -8.50 -1.61
C MET A 116 -10.81 -8.37 -1.18
N LEU A 117 -11.64 -7.73 -2.01
CA LEU A 117 -13.07 -7.54 -1.71
C LEU A 117 -13.81 -8.87 -1.52
N ASN A 118 -13.54 -9.87 -2.37
CA ASN A 118 -14.13 -11.21 -2.24
C ASN A 118 -13.75 -11.87 -0.91
N ARG A 119 -12.51 -11.70 -0.43
CA ARG A 119 -12.06 -12.23 0.86
C ARG A 119 -12.70 -11.50 2.03
N GLU A 120 -12.85 -10.18 1.93
CA GLU A 120 -13.52 -9.38 2.95
C GLU A 120 -15.00 -9.73 3.07
N ALA A 121 -15.68 -9.96 1.93
CA ALA A 121 -17.04 -10.46 1.90
C ALA A 121 -17.16 -11.83 2.57
N ALA A 122 -16.32 -12.79 2.20
CA ALA A 122 -16.33 -14.13 2.81
C ALA A 122 -16.11 -14.10 4.33
N LYS A 123 -15.20 -13.23 4.82
CA LYS A 123 -14.98 -13.05 6.27
C LYS A 123 -16.19 -12.44 6.98
N ARG A 124 -16.92 -11.53 6.32
CA ARG A 124 -18.15 -10.95 6.88
C ARG A 124 -19.24 -12.02 7.00
N ASP A 125 -19.41 -12.86 5.99
CA ASP A 125 -20.41 -13.94 6.01
C ASP A 125 -20.09 -15.01 7.08
N GLU A 126 -18.81 -15.37 7.23
CA GLU A 126 -18.37 -16.28 8.29
C GLU A 126 -18.59 -15.69 9.69
N ASN A 127 -18.33 -14.38 9.86
CA ASN A 127 -18.55 -13.72 11.14
C ASN A 127 -20.06 -13.56 11.45
N ALA A 128 -20.87 -13.26 10.43
CA ALA A 128 -22.32 -13.18 10.55
C ALA A 128 -22.93 -14.53 10.95
N SER A 129 -22.50 -15.63 10.32
CA SER A 129 -22.95 -16.98 10.67
C SER A 129 -22.50 -17.43 12.07
N ARG A 130 -21.33 -17.00 12.55
CA ARG A 130 -20.89 -17.20 13.94
C ARG A 130 -21.68 -16.38 14.97
N SER A 131 -22.24 -15.24 14.57
CA SER A 131 -22.97 -14.34 15.46
C SER A 131 -24.44 -14.70 15.68
N LEU A 132 -24.97 -15.72 14.98
CA LEU A 132 -26.33 -16.20 15.23
C LEU A 132 -26.37 -17.09 16.49
N PRO A 133 -27.00 -16.65 17.60
CA PRO A 133 -27.21 -17.51 18.76
C PRO A 133 -28.11 -18.70 18.35
N GLY A 134 -27.76 -19.89 18.84
CA GLY A 134 -28.31 -21.17 18.41
C GLY A 134 -29.82 -21.19 18.26
N VAL A 135 -30.26 -21.61 17.07
CA VAL A 135 -31.64 -22.08 16.84
C VAL A 135 -31.88 -23.23 17.81
N SER A 136 -32.64 -22.94 18.86
CA SER A 136 -33.06 -23.92 19.86
C SER A 136 -33.76 -25.09 19.17
N LYS A 137 -33.28 -26.30 19.44
CA LYS A 137 -33.91 -27.56 19.05
C LYS A 137 -35.41 -27.49 19.34
N VAL A 138 -36.24 -27.43 18.29
CA VAL A 138 -37.68 -27.70 18.40
C VAL A 138 -37.81 -29.14 18.89
N ARG A 139 -38.15 -29.30 20.18
CA ARG A 139 -38.47 -30.61 20.77
C ARG A 139 -39.70 -31.15 20.02
N LYS A 140 -39.56 -32.32 19.40
CA LYS A 140 -40.69 -33.10 18.89
C LYS A 140 -41.65 -33.37 20.05
N LEU A 141 -42.92 -32.96 19.93
CA LEU A 141 -43.99 -33.48 20.76
C LEU A 141 -44.34 -34.91 20.29
N PRO A 142 -44.66 -35.84 21.19
CA PRO A 142 -45.08 -37.20 20.82
C PRO A 142 -46.51 -37.19 20.26
N PRO A 143 -46.85 -38.14 19.37
CA PRO A 143 -48.22 -38.33 18.89
C PRO A 143 -49.07 -39.00 19.98
N GLU A 144 -50.30 -38.51 20.14
CA GLU A 144 -51.40 -39.22 20.83
C GLU A 144 -52.06 -40.24 19.89
#